data_AF-A0A2N9AZL5-F1
#
_entry.id   AF-A0A2N9AZL5-F1
#
_cell.length_a   1.000
_cell.length_b   1.000
_cell.length_c   1.000
_cell.angle_alpha   90.00
_cell.angle_beta   90.00
_cell.angle_gamma   90.00
#
_symmetry.space_group_name_H-M   'P 1'
#
loop_
_entity.id
_entity.type
_entity.pdbx_description
1 polymer ?
#
loop_
_entity_poly.entity_id
_entity_poly.type
_entity_poly.pdbx_seq_one_letter_code
_entity_poly.pdbx_strand_id
1 'polypeptide(L)'
;MVRRHGRLRRPTGRDRGEEASTYILIRAVLYPGGITDLNLLEFDARSATTAFPAQYLWGPGFVRKPSSGDHQAESDLCDYLLQTVLVRVHEGHIGLPVYPGVETAVDAQRGTWHALRVDRGLDALAHLRALADAAAGRAEEAECQVCPVDTLATEDLAAVLKAARGAGADTTPLHVPDVRTPFAHWLAGSAT
;
A
#
# COMPACT_ATOMS: atom_id res chain seq x y z
N MET A 1 1.76 54.02 9.92
CA MET A 1 2.45 53.10 8.98
C MET A 1 3.28 52.12 9.80
N VAL A 2 3.38 50.87 9.34
CA VAL A 2 4.11 49.72 9.91
C VAL A 2 3.36 48.89 10.95
N ARG A 3 2.86 47.74 10.48
CA ARG A 3 2.32 46.60 11.23
C ARG A 3 3.47 45.84 11.90
N ARG A 4 3.27 45.37 13.13
CA ARG A 4 3.88 44.13 13.65
C ARG A 4 2.88 43.41 14.54
N HIS A 5 2.67 42.13 14.22
CA HIS A 5 1.79 41.19 14.91
C HIS A 5 2.37 40.82 16.27
N GLY A 6 1.50 40.80 17.29
CA GLY A 6 1.82 40.24 18.59
C GLY A 6 0.76 40.59 19.63
N ARG A 7 -0.20 39.68 19.84
CA ARG A 7 -0.70 39.30 21.17
C ARG A 7 -1.77 38.21 21.07
N LEU A 8 -1.53 37.14 21.83
CA LEU A 8 -2.56 36.28 22.39
C LEU A 8 -3.69 37.12 23.03
N ARG A 9 -4.94 36.78 22.72
CA ARG A 9 -6.05 36.89 23.66
C ARG A 9 -6.87 35.60 23.62
N ARG A 10 -7.11 35.04 24.80
CA ARG A 10 -8.00 33.92 25.11
C ARG A 10 -9.08 34.49 26.06
N PRO A 11 -10.17 33.76 26.38
CA PRO A 11 -11.34 33.47 25.56
C PRO A 11 -12.63 34.02 26.21
N THR A 12 -13.71 34.23 25.45
CA THR A 12 -15.06 34.30 26.02
C THR A 12 -16.07 33.74 25.02
N GLY A 13 -16.68 32.61 25.36
CA GLY A 13 -17.77 31.99 24.60
C GLY A 13 -17.45 30.55 24.22
N ARG A 14 -18.02 29.61 24.96
CA ARG A 14 -17.77 28.17 24.92
C ARG A 14 -18.58 27.55 23.77
N ASP A 15 -17.93 27.21 22.66
CA ASP A 15 -18.31 26.05 21.87
C ASP A 15 -17.03 25.45 21.29
N ARG A 16 -16.73 24.20 21.66
CA ARG A 16 -15.49 23.54 21.26
C ARG A 16 -15.61 23.21 19.79
N GLY A 17 -14.99 24.02 18.94
CA GLY A 17 -14.69 23.62 17.57
C GLY A 17 -13.90 22.32 17.64
N GLU A 18 -14.54 21.21 17.26
CA GLU A 18 -13.83 19.99 16.90
C GLU A 18 -12.89 20.39 15.77
N GLU A 19 -11.60 20.48 16.05
CA GLU A 19 -10.59 20.48 15.00
C GLU A 19 -10.85 19.21 14.19
N ALA A 20 -11.30 19.39 12.95
CA ALA A 20 -11.63 18.29 12.04
C ALA A 20 -10.37 17.45 11.84
N SER A 21 -10.22 16.42 12.66
CA SER A 21 -9.10 15.50 12.58
C SER A 21 -9.33 14.63 11.36
N THR A 22 -8.40 14.67 10.40
CA THR A 22 -8.43 13.76 9.26
C THR A 22 -7.96 12.40 9.74
N TYR A 23 -8.77 11.37 9.54
CA TYR A 23 -8.42 9.99 9.88
C TYR A 23 -8.61 9.11 8.64
N ILE A 24 -7.88 7.99 8.62
CA ILE A 24 -8.09 6.91 7.65
C ILE A 24 -8.57 5.70 8.42
N LEU A 25 -9.60 5.05 7.90
CA LEU A 25 -10.03 3.74 8.37
C LEU A 25 -9.34 2.68 7.50
N ILE A 26 -8.36 2.01 8.09
CA ILE A 26 -7.75 0.83 7.49
C ILE A 26 -8.36 -0.37 8.21
N ARG A 27 -9.00 -1.27 7.47
CA ARG A 27 -9.40 -2.58 7.97
C ARG A 27 -8.13 -3.37 8.30
N ALA A 28 -7.80 -3.44 9.58
CA ALA A 28 -6.79 -4.35 10.07
C ALA A 28 -7.43 -5.73 10.29
N VAL A 29 -6.75 -6.79 9.87
CA VAL A 29 -7.07 -8.13 10.36
C VAL A 29 -6.41 -8.26 11.72
N LEU A 30 -7.23 -8.24 12.77
CA LEU A 30 -6.82 -8.51 14.14
C LEU A 30 -7.32 -9.89 14.51
N TYR A 31 -6.41 -10.84 14.67
CA TYR A 31 -6.71 -12.15 15.24
C TYR A 31 -6.14 -12.21 16.67
N PRO A 32 -6.95 -12.02 17.73
CA PRO A 32 -6.49 -12.06 19.10
C PRO A 32 -5.84 -13.42 19.42
N GLY A 33 -4.54 -13.42 19.75
CA GLY A 33 -3.76 -14.65 19.99
C GLY A 33 -3.08 -15.24 18.74
N GLY A 34 -3.11 -14.57 17.58
CA GLY A 34 -2.33 -14.95 16.40
C GLY A 34 -1.88 -13.75 15.56
N ILE A 35 -1.86 -13.89 14.22
CA ILE A 35 -1.18 -12.93 13.34
C ILE A 35 -1.95 -11.60 13.30
N THR A 36 -1.28 -10.54 13.75
CA THR A 36 -1.64 -9.15 13.45
C THR A 36 -0.88 -8.72 12.21
N ASP A 37 -1.49 -7.89 11.35
CA ASP A 37 -0.74 -7.26 10.25
C ASP A 37 0.39 -6.40 10.83
N LEU A 38 1.62 -6.93 10.78
CA LEU A 38 2.82 -6.28 11.29
C LEU A 38 3.15 -5.02 10.49
N ASN A 39 2.64 -4.89 9.26
CA ASN A 39 2.95 -3.82 8.34
C ASN A 39 1.90 -2.68 8.35
N LEU A 40 0.96 -2.71 9.29
CA LEU A 40 -0.07 -1.67 9.40
C LEU A 40 0.55 -0.28 9.66
N LEU A 41 1.68 -0.22 10.38
CA LEU A 41 2.38 1.02 10.67
C LEU A 41 3.09 1.59 9.45
N GLU A 42 3.32 0.80 8.40
CA GLU A 42 3.98 1.18 7.16
C GLU A 42 2.98 1.37 6.00
N PHE A 43 1.69 1.51 6.32
CA PHE A 43 0.65 1.78 5.32
C PHE A 43 0.98 3.01 4.48
N ASP A 44 0.95 2.81 3.17
CA ASP A 44 1.00 3.83 2.14
C ASP A 44 -0.12 3.53 1.16
N ALA A 45 -1.03 4.47 0.97
CA ALA A 45 -2.20 4.25 0.15
C ALA A 45 -1.83 3.98 -1.33
N ARG A 46 -0.68 4.48 -1.79
CA ARG A 46 -0.19 4.27 -3.17
C ARG A 46 0.51 2.93 -3.37
N SER A 47 0.73 2.18 -2.29
CA SER A 47 1.60 1.00 -2.30
C SER A 47 0.92 -0.20 -1.62
N ALA A 48 1.28 -1.41 -2.02
CA ALA A 48 0.83 -2.66 -1.40
C ALA A 48 1.76 -3.04 -0.23
N THR A 49 1.85 -2.19 0.80
CA THR A 49 2.79 -2.38 1.92
C THR A 49 2.23 -3.24 3.06
N THR A 50 0.91 -3.36 3.19
CA THR A 50 0.26 -4.17 4.21
C THR A 50 0.16 -5.65 3.82
N ALA A 51 0.02 -6.53 4.80
CA ALA A 51 -0.14 -7.97 4.54
C ALA A 51 -1.48 -8.28 3.86
N PHE A 52 -2.51 -7.47 4.12
CA PHE A 52 -3.84 -7.61 3.51
C PHE A 52 -4.09 -6.52 2.47
N PRO A 53 -4.94 -6.79 1.45
CA PRO A 53 -5.27 -5.81 0.42
C PRO A 53 -5.90 -4.56 1.03
N ALA A 54 -5.26 -3.41 0.85
CA ALA A 54 -5.74 -2.13 1.36
C ALA A 54 -6.26 -1.17 0.28
N GLN A 55 -6.18 -1.56 -0.99
CA GLN A 55 -6.67 -0.80 -2.15
C GLN A 55 -8.19 -0.65 -2.23
N TYR A 56 -8.95 -1.32 -1.36
CA TYR A 56 -10.41 -1.13 -1.26
C TYR A 56 -10.82 -0.33 -0.03
N LEU A 57 -9.85 0.17 0.74
CA LEU A 57 -10.06 0.87 1.99
C LEU A 57 -9.79 2.36 1.78
N TRP A 58 -10.81 3.12 1.35
CA TRP A 58 -10.65 4.55 1.08
C TRP A 58 -11.77 5.42 1.63
N GLY A 59 -11.35 6.52 2.25
CA GLY A 59 -12.14 7.70 2.55
C GLY A 59 -11.85 8.28 3.93
N PRO A 60 -11.67 9.59 4.08
CA PRO A 60 -12.01 10.25 5.33
C PRO A 60 -13.53 10.14 5.50
N GLY A 61 -13.97 9.36 6.50
CA GLY A 61 -15.33 9.48 6.98
C GLY A 61 -15.48 10.77 7.79
N PHE A 62 -16.68 11.30 7.93
CA PHE A 62 -17.00 12.10 9.11
C PHE A 62 -17.25 11.13 10.26
N VAL A 63 -16.74 11.43 11.46
CA VAL A 63 -17.09 10.67 12.66
C VAL A 63 -18.58 10.88 12.92
N ARG A 64 -19.45 10.07 12.31
CA ARG A 64 -20.76 9.83 12.91
C ARG A 64 -20.44 9.04 14.16
N LYS A 65 -20.73 9.66 15.31
CA LYS A 65 -20.63 9.07 16.65
C LYS A 65 -20.86 7.56 16.53
N PRO A 66 -19.91 6.70 16.93
CA PRO A 66 -20.08 5.26 16.81
C PRO A 66 -21.44 4.94 17.43
N SER A 67 -22.35 4.38 16.65
CA SER A 67 -23.58 3.86 17.22
C SER A 67 -23.14 2.90 18.29
N SER A 68 -23.59 3.11 19.53
CA SER A 68 -23.26 2.33 20.73
C SER A 68 -23.78 0.88 20.66
N GLY A 69 -23.92 0.32 19.47
CA GLY A 69 -24.26 -1.07 19.28
C GLY A 69 -23.00 -1.89 19.46
N ASP A 70 -23.03 -2.77 20.45
CA ASP A 70 -22.11 -3.87 20.70
C ASP A 70 -22.09 -4.86 19.51
N HIS A 71 -21.70 -4.39 18.31
CA HIS A 71 -21.37 -5.27 17.20
C HIS A 71 -19.91 -5.65 17.34
N GLN A 72 -19.66 -6.63 18.22
CA GLN A 72 -18.40 -7.34 18.19
C GLN A 72 -18.38 -8.09 16.86
N ALA A 73 -17.61 -7.57 15.89
CA ALA A 73 -17.45 -8.24 14.60
C ALA A 73 -16.93 -9.65 14.88
N GLU A 74 -17.65 -10.67 14.39
CA GLU A 74 -17.18 -12.04 14.46
C GLU A 74 -15.83 -12.11 13.73
N SER A 75 -14.86 -12.77 14.36
CA SER A 75 -13.55 -13.00 13.78
C SER A 75 -13.71 -13.91 12.57
N ASP A 76 -13.72 -13.32 11.38
CA ASP A 76 -13.71 -14.07 10.13
C ASP A 76 -12.29 -14.56 9.82
N LEU A 77 -12.16 -15.83 9.45
CA LEU A 77 -10.90 -16.40 8.99
C LEU A 77 -10.79 -16.16 7.49
N CYS A 78 -10.04 -15.13 7.10
CA CYS A 78 -9.73 -14.89 5.69
C CYS A 78 -8.46 -15.64 5.31
N ASP A 79 -8.56 -16.54 4.33
CA ASP A 79 -7.38 -17.03 3.61
C ASP A 79 -6.64 -15.86 2.95
N TYR A 80 -5.32 -15.96 2.82
CA TYR A 80 -4.56 -14.98 2.04
C TYR A 80 -5.05 -15.05 0.59
N LEU A 81 -5.63 -13.94 0.12
CA LEU A 81 -6.00 -13.79 -1.27
C LEU A 81 -4.70 -13.61 -2.07
N LEU A 82 -4.49 -14.46 -3.07
CA LEU A 82 -3.45 -14.24 -4.08
C LEU A 82 -3.72 -12.88 -4.75
N GLN A 83 -2.78 -11.96 -4.57
CA GLN A 83 -2.86 -10.59 -5.06
C GLN A 83 -1.96 -10.46 -6.28
N THR A 84 -2.39 -9.68 -7.27
CA THR A 84 -1.49 -9.23 -8.34
C THR A 84 -1.00 -7.84 -8.03
N VAL A 85 0.32 -7.67 -7.96
CA VAL A 85 0.99 -6.39 -7.75
C VAL A 85 1.95 -6.10 -8.89
N LEU A 86 2.25 -4.83 -9.09
CA LEU A 86 3.27 -4.36 -10.01
C LEU A 86 4.46 -3.84 -9.22
N VAL A 87 5.67 -4.16 -9.66
CA VAL A 87 6.90 -3.57 -9.11
C VAL A 87 7.72 -3.01 -10.25
N ARG A 88 8.24 -1.81 -10.05
CA ARG A 88 9.10 -1.11 -11.00
C ARG A 88 10.56 -1.29 -10.63
N VAL A 89 11.39 -1.63 -11.60
CA VAL A 89 12.85 -1.58 -11.51
C VAL A 89 13.38 -0.53 -12.48
N HIS A 90 14.10 0.46 -11.97
CA HIS A 90 14.67 1.53 -12.77
C HIS A 90 16.02 1.97 -12.22
N GLU A 91 17.06 1.97 -13.07
CA GLU A 91 18.42 2.37 -12.68
C GLU A 91 18.93 1.65 -11.42
N GLY A 92 18.64 0.35 -11.30
CA GLY A 92 19.03 -0.47 -10.14
C GLY A 92 18.15 -0.27 -8.90
N HIS A 93 17.20 0.66 -8.92
CA HIS A 93 16.24 0.87 -7.84
C HIS A 93 15.01 -0.03 -8.02
N ILE A 94 14.70 -0.85 -7.02
CA ILE A 94 13.46 -1.64 -6.93
C ILE A 94 12.43 -0.85 -6.12
N GLY A 95 11.34 -0.43 -6.78
CA GLY A 95 10.26 0.33 -6.17
C GLY A 95 9.40 -0.50 -5.21
N LEU A 96 8.55 0.16 -4.45
CA LEU A 96 7.51 -0.52 -3.67
C LEU A 96 6.49 -1.18 -4.61
N PRO A 97 5.89 -2.30 -4.19
CA PRO A 97 4.78 -2.92 -4.91
C PRO A 97 3.59 -1.97 -4.95
N VAL A 98 2.90 -1.91 -6.08
CA VAL A 98 1.68 -1.11 -6.28
C VAL A 98 0.57 -1.98 -6.86
N TYR A 99 -0.69 -1.61 -6.62
CA TYR A 99 -1.81 -2.30 -7.24
C TYR A 99 -1.96 -1.88 -8.70
N PRO A 100 -2.33 -2.78 -9.63
CA PRO A 100 -2.40 -2.47 -11.06
C PRO A 100 -3.32 -1.30 -11.44
N GLY A 101 -4.40 -1.07 -10.67
CA GLY A 101 -5.31 0.06 -10.87
C GLY A 101 -4.83 1.38 -10.29
N VAL A 102 -3.91 1.37 -9.31
CA VAL A 102 -3.43 2.60 -8.67
C VAL A 102 -2.64 3.43 -9.66
N GLU A 103 -3.08 4.66 -9.91
CA GLU A 103 -2.41 5.57 -10.83
C GLU A 103 -0.96 5.81 -10.39
N THR A 104 -0.02 5.43 -11.26
CA THR A 104 1.39 5.76 -11.10
C THR A 104 1.65 7.11 -11.75
N ALA A 105 2.44 7.97 -11.10
CA ALA A 105 2.80 9.28 -11.65
C ALA A 105 3.45 9.12 -13.04
N VAL A 106 3.31 10.12 -13.92
CA VAL A 106 3.82 10.06 -15.30
C VAL A 106 5.33 9.76 -15.36
N ASP A 107 6.12 10.30 -14.44
CA ASP A 107 7.56 10.02 -14.32
C ASP A 107 7.88 8.60 -13.83
N ALA A 108 6.92 7.94 -13.18
CA ALA A 108 7.04 6.57 -12.71
C ALA A 108 6.92 5.54 -13.85
N GLN A 109 6.57 5.92 -15.08
CA GLN A 109 6.36 4.94 -16.17
C GLN A 109 7.66 4.34 -16.73
N ARG A 110 8.82 5.01 -16.59
CA ARG A 110 10.10 4.56 -17.17
C ARG A 110 10.67 3.33 -16.47
N GLY A 111 11.42 2.47 -17.14
CA GLY A 111 12.06 1.29 -16.52
C GLY A 111 11.32 0.00 -16.79
N THR A 112 11.81 -1.09 -16.21
CA THR A 112 11.24 -2.43 -16.35
C THR A 112 10.21 -2.64 -15.27
N TRP A 113 9.03 -3.10 -15.65
CA TRP A 113 7.97 -3.46 -14.73
C TRP A 113 7.86 -4.97 -14.61
N HIS A 114 7.48 -5.42 -13.42
CA HIS A 114 7.18 -6.82 -13.12
C HIS A 114 5.74 -6.92 -12.64
N ALA A 115 4.92 -7.75 -13.29
CA ALA A 115 3.64 -8.18 -12.76
C ALA A 115 3.84 -9.49 -12.00
N LEU A 116 3.51 -9.49 -10.71
CA LEU A 116 3.75 -10.61 -9.81
C LEU A 116 2.44 -11.00 -9.13
N ARG A 117 2.17 -12.30 -9.04
CA ARG A 117 1.15 -12.86 -8.15
C ARG A 117 1.81 -13.29 -6.85
N VAL A 118 1.28 -12.81 -5.73
CA VAL A 118 1.88 -12.93 -4.39
C VAL A 118 0.83 -13.14 -3.32
N ASP A 119 1.20 -13.75 -2.21
CA ASP A 119 0.36 -13.79 -1.01
C ASP A 119 0.30 -12.42 -0.32
N ARG A 120 1.44 -11.71 -0.27
CA ARG A 120 1.58 -10.37 0.31
C ARG A 120 2.40 -9.47 -0.60
N GLY A 121 2.05 -8.18 -0.66
CA GLY A 121 2.75 -7.23 -1.54
C GLY A 121 4.27 -7.17 -1.29
N LEU A 122 4.72 -7.25 -0.03
CA LEU A 122 6.15 -7.22 0.30
C LEU A 122 6.93 -8.48 -0.10
N ASP A 123 6.25 -9.60 -0.39
CA ASP A 123 6.91 -10.81 -0.91
C ASP A 123 7.48 -10.54 -2.31
N ALA A 124 6.81 -9.70 -3.11
CA ALA A 124 7.28 -9.24 -4.40
C ALA A 124 8.58 -8.41 -4.29
N LEU A 125 8.66 -7.52 -3.31
CA LEU A 125 9.86 -6.71 -3.05
C LEU A 125 11.04 -7.60 -2.63
N ALA A 126 10.81 -8.55 -1.71
CA ALA A 126 11.83 -9.49 -1.26
C ALA A 126 12.31 -10.41 -2.40
N HIS A 127 11.39 -10.88 -3.23
CA HIS A 127 11.69 -11.71 -4.39
C HIS A 127 12.60 -10.99 -5.39
N LEU A 128 12.26 -9.76 -5.78
CA LEU A 128 13.05 -8.99 -6.75
C LEU A 128 14.42 -8.58 -6.21
N ARG A 129 14.53 -8.24 -4.92
CA ARG A 129 15.84 -7.98 -4.29
C ARG A 129 16.73 -9.21 -4.35
N ALA A 130 16.18 -10.37 -4.05
CA ALA A 130 16.93 -11.62 -4.11
C ALA A 130 17.30 -12.06 -5.54
N LEU A 131 16.48 -11.71 -6.55
CA LEU A 131 16.87 -11.87 -7.97
C LEU A 131 18.04 -10.96 -8.33
N ALA A 132 18.00 -9.69 -7.92
CA ALA A 132 19.07 -8.72 -8.18
C ALA A 132 20.42 -9.13 -7.55
N ASP A 133 20.40 -9.81 -6.40
CA ASP A 133 21.60 -10.27 -5.71
C ASP A 133 22.28 -11.50 -6.36
N ALA A 134 21.75 -12.04 -7.48
CA ALA A 134 22.27 -13.14 -8.31
C ALA A 134 22.59 -14.49 -7.59
N ALA A 135 22.63 -14.51 -6.26
CA ALA A 135 22.99 -15.67 -5.44
C ALA A 135 21.79 -16.59 -5.13
N ALA A 136 20.56 -16.16 -5.41
CA ALA A 136 19.37 -16.80 -4.84
C ALA A 136 18.73 -17.90 -5.70
N GLY A 137 19.22 -18.19 -6.91
CA GLY A 137 18.69 -19.28 -7.76
C GLY A 137 17.17 -19.17 -8.04
N ARG A 138 16.63 -17.95 -8.01
CA ARG A 138 15.20 -17.70 -8.24
C ARG A 138 14.94 -17.62 -9.75
N ALA A 139 13.82 -18.18 -10.19
CA ALA A 139 13.40 -18.08 -11.58
C ALA A 139 12.92 -16.65 -11.89
N GLU A 140 13.35 -16.12 -13.03
CA GLU A 140 12.91 -14.81 -13.55
C GLU A 140 11.52 -14.88 -14.19
N GLU A 141 11.07 -16.07 -14.58
CA GLU A 141 9.79 -16.33 -15.25
C GLU A 141 9.07 -17.50 -14.57
N ALA A 142 7.74 -17.40 -14.43
CA ALA A 142 6.87 -18.37 -13.77
C ALA A 142 7.02 -18.46 -12.24
N GLU A 143 6.46 -19.53 -11.66
CA GLU A 143 6.41 -19.77 -10.22
C GLU A 143 7.81 -20.00 -9.62
N CYS A 144 8.17 -19.17 -8.64
CA CYS A 144 9.43 -19.26 -7.95
C CYS A 144 9.45 -20.50 -7.05
N GLN A 145 10.49 -21.33 -7.19
CA GLN A 145 10.64 -22.55 -6.39
C GLN A 145 11.11 -22.28 -4.94
N VAL A 146 11.39 -21.02 -4.59
CA VAL A 146 11.97 -20.62 -3.29
C VAL A 146 10.98 -19.79 -2.45
N CYS A 147 10.00 -19.15 -3.07
CA CYS A 147 9.01 -18.31 -2.37
C CYS A 147 7.67 -18.32 -3.11
N PRO A 148 6.56 -17.99 -2.44
CA PRO A 148 5.21 -17.97 -3.04
C PRO A 148 5.01 -16.73 -3.94
N VAL A 149 5.83 -16.62 -4.99
CA VAL A 149 5.76 -15.56 -5.99
C VAL A 149 5.74 -16.18 -7.37
N ASP A 150 4.76 -15.80 -8.17
CA ASP A 150 4.61 -16.20 -9.56
C ASP A 150 4.78 -14.97 -10.47
N THR A 151 5.79 -14.99 -11.34
CA THR A 151 6.05 -13.90 -12.27
C THR A 151 5.19 -14.04 -13.51
N LEU A 152 4.23 -13.12 -13.65
CA LEU A 152 3.26 -13.11 -14.75
C LEU A 152 3.85 -12.47 -16.02
N ALA A 153 4.67 -11.41 -15.86
CA ALA A 153 5.36 -10.73 -16.95
C ALA A 153 6.45 -9.78 -16.41
N THR A 154 7.50 -9.58 -17.20
CA THR A 154 8.58 -8.61 -16.95
C THR A 154 8.81 -7.79 -18.21
N GLU A 155 8.19 -6.61 -18.32
CA GLU A 155 8.14 -5.82 -19.56
C GLU A 155 7.89 -4.33 -19.27
N ASP A 156 7.53 -3.54 -20.29
CA ASP A 156 6.96 -2.20 -20.09
C ASP A 156 5.61 -2.22 -19.33
N LEU A 157 5.20 -1.04 -18.84
CA LEU A 157 3.98 -0.88 -18.05
C LEU A 157 2.72 -1.40 -18.76
N ALA A 158 2.60 -1.18 -20.08
CA ALA A 158 1.41 -1.56 -20.83
C ALA A 158 1.31 -3.09 -20.95
N ALA A 159 2.43 -3.76 -21.21
CA ALA A 159 2.50 -5.21 -21.30
C ALA A 159 2.20 -5.87 -19.94
N VAL A 160 2.79 -5.38 -18.84
CA VAL A 160 2.52 -5.95 -17.51
C VAL A 160 1.09 -5.69 -17.03
N LEU A 161 0.48 -4.55 -17.39
CA LEU A 161 -0.94 -4.28 -17.11
C LEU A 161 -1.85 -5.25 -17.87
N LYS A 162 -1.50 -5.57 -19.13
CA LYS A 162 -2.22 -6.58 -19.91
C LYS A 162 -2.10 -7.97 -19.26
N ALA A 163 -0.91 -8.35 -18.81
CA ALA A 163 -0.69 -9.62 -18.12
C ALA A 163 -1.47 -9.69 -16.80
N ALA A 164 -1.41 -8.63 -15.98
CA ALA A 164 -2.16 -8.51 -14.73
C ALA A 164 -3.68 -8.64 -14.96
N ARG A 165 -4.22 -7.97 -15.99
CA ARG A 165 -5.62 -8.12 -16.38
C ARG A 165 -5.96 -9.54 -16.82
N GLY A 166 -5.10 -10.18 -17.60
CA GLY A 166 -5.25 -11.59 -18.01
C GLY A 166 -5.26 -12.55 -16.82
N ALA A 167 -4.57 -12.20 -15.73
CA ALA A 167 -4.54 -12.91 -14.47
C ALA A 167 -5.73 -12.60 -13.53
N GLY A 168 -6.66 -11.74 -13.96
CA GLY A 168 -7.88 -11.39 -13.21
C GLY A 168 -7.77 -10.14 -12.33
N ALA A 169 -6.66 -9.41 -12.37
CA ALA A 169 -6.48 -8.20 -11.57
C ALA A 169 -7.35 -7.04 -12.09
N ASP A 170 -7.89 -6.23 -11.16
CA ASP A 170 -8.51 -4.96 -11.54
C ASP A 170 -7.43 -3.94 -11.94
N THR A 171 -7.48 -3.53 -13.20
CA THR A 171 -6.58 -2.52 -13.80
C THR A 171 -7.31 -1.22 -14.10
N THR A 172 -8.53 -1.05 -13.59
CA THR A 172 -9.28 0.19 -13.73
C THR A 172 -8.52 1.30 -13.02
N PRO A 173 -8.18 2.41 -13.70
CA PRO A 173 -7.47 3.52 -13.07
C PRO A 173 -8.20 4.01 -11.82
N LEU A 174 -7.49 4.02 -10.71
CA LEU A 174 -7.93 4.44 -9.40
C LEU A 174 -7.02 5.58 -8.94
N HIS A 175 -7.61 6.76 -8.86
CA HIS A 175 -6.94 7.89 -8.25
C HIS A 175 -6.96 7.76 -6.73
N VAL A 176 -5.79 7.85 -6.13
CA VAL A 176 -5.58 7.63 -4.70
C VAL A 176 -4.98 8.85 -4.02
N PRO A 177 -5.54 9.30 -2.87
CA PRO A 177 -4.95 10.40 -2.11
C PRO A 177 -3.55 10.03 -1.61
N ASP A 178 -2.68 11.04 -1.50
CA ASP A 178 -1.33 10.91 -0.93
C ASP A 178 -1.42 10.83 0.60
N VAL A 179 -1.78 9.66 1.11
CA VAL A 179 -1.80 9.43 2.56
C VAL A 179 -1.03 8.19 2.92
N ARG A 180 -0.23 8.36 3.97
CA ARG A 180 0.66 7.34 4.50
C ARG A 180 0.84 7.57 5.99
N THR A 181 1.12 6.49 6.69
CA THR A 181 1.55 6.57 8.08
C THR A 181 2.94 7.20 8.17
N PRO A 182 3.32 7.73 9.35
CA PRO A 182 4.66 8.28 9.56
C PRO A 182 5.80 7.29 9.30
N PHE A 183 5.55 5.97 9.37
CA PHE A 183 6.56 4.94 9.23
C PHE A 183 6.64 4.32 7.82
N ALA A 184 5.78 4.72 6.88
CA ALA A 184 5.81 4.21 5.50
C ALA A 184 7.19 4.34 4.81
N HIS A 185 7.98 5.35 5.21
CA HIS A 185 9.33 5.56 4.69
C HIS A 185 10.33 4.44 5.05
N TRP A 186 10.05 3.62 6.07
CA TRP A 186 10.91 2.49 6.46
C TRP A 186 11.03 1.43 5.36
N LEU A 187 10.01 1.29 4.52
CA LEU A 187 10.01 0.32 3.42
C LEU A 187 10.61 0.88 2.13
N ALA A 188 10.53 2.19 1.92
CA ALA A 188 10.99 2.86 0.71
C ALA A 188 12.51 2.76 0.51
N GLY A 189 13.27 2.44 1.56
CA GLY A 189 14.72 2.38 1.53
C GLY A 189 15.33 3.77 1.43
N SER A 190 16.09 4.16 2.45
CA SER A 190 16.97 5.31 2.36
C SER A 190 17.99 5.03 1.25
N ALA A 191 17.90 5.77 0.15
CA ALA A 191 19.03 5.93 -0.76
C ALA A 191 20.18 6.57 0.04
N THR A 192 21.22 5.79 0.32
CA THR A 192 22.55 6.28 0.66
C THR A 192 23.57 5.45 -0.08
#